data_AF-A0A2D8IUM4-F1
#
_entry.id   AF-A0A2D8IUM4-F1
#
_cell.length_a   1.000
_cell.length_b   1.000
_cell.length_c   1.000
_cell.angle_alpha   90.00
_cell.angle_beta   90.00
_cell.angle_gamma   90.00
#
_symmetry.space_group_name_H-M   'P 1'
#
loop_
_entity.id
_entity.type
_entity.pdbx_description
1 polymer ?
#
loop_
_entity_poly.entity_id
_entity_poly.type
_entity_poly.pdbx_seq_one_letter_code
_entity_poly.pdbx_strand_id
1 'polypeptide(L)'
;MGKKTEQVQAAITGALDDLDDASITVRMMKALHLEGDSNTNEKAYEIRELLESPGIDDYPSLDSLEDSWRVLSNYYGEWDGKPLIDRVEIPDRTAGSPIENFQFHVESGFYPPPEIMILIQRCFQKYLAMGGDISLDEAFFGEPYKKRTSFAYRRHQIWRYAAFHNLEVVLHQGHLQQTGQPKKSLEQLAEDYLSSLFSGDDAGIDVDTFLRGYRRWKRDHGFTT
;
A
#
# COMPACT_ATOMS: atom_id res chain seq x y z
N MET A 1 -35.75 36.99 -35.03
CA MET A 1 -35.55 35.53 -35.15
C MET A 1 -34.41 34.98 -34.27
N GLY A 2 -33.91 35.73 -33.26
CA GLY A 2 -32.75 35.30 -32.44
C GLY A 2 -33.06 34.70 -31.06
N LYS A 3 -34.19 35.05 -30.42
CA LYS A 3 -34.49 34.62 -29.04
C LYS A 3 -34.81 33.12 -28.87
N LYS A 4 -35.28 32.45 -29.93
CA LYS A 4 -35.61 31.02 -29.90
C LYS A 4 -34.35 30.14 -29.98
N THR A 5 -33.28 30.63 -30.61
CA THR A 5 -32.04 29.87 -30.77
C THR A 5 -31.22 29.88 -29.49
N GLU A 6 -31.16 31.01 -28.78
CA GLU A 6 -30.48 31.12 -27.47
C GLU A 6 -31.16 30.27 -26.37
N GLN A 7 -32.50 30.22 -26.33
CA GLN A 7 -33.22 29.39 -25.36
C GLN A 7 -33.02 27.89 -25.62
N VAL A 8 -32.90 27.47 -26.88
CA VAL A 8 -32.64 26.08 -27.24
C VAL A 8 -31.19 25.71 -26.91
N GLN A 9 -30.23 26.62 -27.14
CA GLN A 9 -28.83 26.39 -26.79
C GLN A 9 -28.62 26.31 -25.28
N ALA A 10 -29.24 27.20 -24.49
CA ALA A 10 -29.18 27.16 -23.03
C ALA A 10 -29.86 25.89 -22.45
N ALA A 11 -30.97 25.44 -23.05
CA ALA A 11 -31.64 24.20 -22.64
C ALA A 11 -30.84 22.94 -23.00
N ILE A 12 -30.10 22.96 -24.12
CA ILE A 12 -29.20 21.86 -24.51
C ILE A 12 -27.96 21.84 -23.61
N THR A 13 -27.39 23.00 -23.25
CA THR A 13 -26.26 23.08 -22.30
C THR A 13 -26.67 22.60 -20.92
N GLY A 14 -27.80 23.07 -20.38
CA GLY A 14 -28.31 22.59 -19.08
C GLY A 14 -28.65 21.10 -19.06
N ALA A 15 -29.21 20.56 -20.16
CA ALA A 15 -29.49 19.12 -20.25
C ALA A 15 -28.23 18.25 -20.46
N LEU A 16 -27.12 18.82 -20.98
CA LEU A 16 -25.83 18.14 -21.08
C LEU A 16 -25.09 18.14 -19.74
N ASP A 17 -25.19 19.23 -18.98
CA ASP A 17 -24.65 19.32 -17.61
C ASP A 17 -25.39 18.33 -16.68
N ASP A 18 -26.73 18.26 -16.76
CA ASP A 18 -27.56 17.32 -15.98
C ASP A 18 -27.30 15.83 -16.32
N LEU A 19 -26.86 15.53 -17.56
CA LEU A 19 -26.50 14.17 -17.99
C LEU A 19 -25.10 13.75 -17.50
N ASP A 20 -24.18 14.70 -17.34
CA ASP A 20 -22.84 14.46 -16.81
C ASP A 20 -22.89 14.26 -15.28
N ASP A 21 -23.71 15.06 -14.60
CA ASP A 21 -23.88 15.03 -13.14
C ASP A 21 -24.56 13.74 -12.64
N ALA A 22 -25.55 13.24 -13.39
CA ALA A 22 -26.15 11.93 -13.13
C ALA A 22 -25.17 10.77 -13.39
N SER A 23 -24.28 10.90 -14.38
CA SER A 23 -23.22 9.92 -14.66
C SER A 23 -22.17 9.90 -13.56
N ILE A 24 -21.76 11.06 -13.05
CA ILE A 24 -20.84 11.23 -11.91
C ILE A 24 -21.45 10.64 -10.65
N THR A 25 -22.69 11.02 -10.31
CA THR A 25 -23.42 10.48 -9.16
C THR A 25 -23.54 8.96 -9.21
N VAL A 26 -23.86 8.37 -10.37
CA VAL A 26 -23.92 6.92 -10.54
C VAL A 26 -22.53 6.28 -10.44
N ARG A 27 -21.47 6.91 -10.96
CA ARG A 27 -20.08 6.44 -10.79
C ARG A 27 -19.66 6.49 -9.33
N MET A 28 -20.04 7.52 -8.59
CA MET A 28 -19.75 7.69 -7.16
C MET A 28 -20.54 6.70 -6.30
N MET A 29 -21.83 6.51 -6.56
CA MET A 29 -22.62 5.49 -5.87
C MET A 29 -22.09 4.09 -6.16
N LYS A 30 -21.71 3.80 -7.42
CA LYS A 30 -21.04 2.55 -7.78
C LYS A 30 -19.70 2.42 -7.08
N ALA A 31 -18.86 3.46 -7.09
CA ALA A 31 -17.58 3.44 -6.41
C ALA A 31 -17.76 3.18 -4.90
N LEU A 32 -18.73 3.84 -4.26
CA LEU A 32 -19.09 3.63 -2.85
C LEU A 32 -19.73 2.25 -2.58
N HIS A 33 -20.13 1.49 -3.61
CA HIS A 33 -20.77 0.17 -3.52
C HIS A 33 -20.12 -0.88 -4.44
N LEU A 34 -18.82 -0.75 -4.75
CA LEU A 34 -18.16 -1.63 -5.73
C LEU A 34 -18.15 -3.08 -5.24
N GLU A 35 -18.80 -3.96 -6.00
CA GLU A 35 -18.61 -5.39 -5.87
C GLU A 35 -17.19 -5.76 -6.37
N GLY A 36 -16.49 -6.59 -5.60
CA GLY A 36 -15.17 -7.11 -5.99
C GLY A 36 -13.97 -6.34 -5.43
N ASP A 37 -14.14 -5.57 -4.36
CA ASP A 37 -13.05 -4.83 -3.72
C ASP A 37 -11.95 -5.76 -3.21
N SER A 38 -10.86 -5.82 -3.97
CA SER A 38 -9.55 -6.29 -3.53
C SER A 38 -8.63 -5.08 -3.37
N ASN A 39 -7.77 -5.15 -2.37
CA ASN A 39 -6.75 -4.17 -2.03
C ASN A 39 -5.64 -4.18 -3.09
N THR A 40 -5.91 -3.61 -4.26
CA THR A 40 -4.97 -3.51 -5.39
C THR A 40 -4.68 -2.06 -5.75
N ASN A 41 -3.54 -1.83 -6.42
CA ASN A 41 -3.15 -0.49 -6.83
C ASN A 41 -4.10 0.06 -7.91
N GLU A 42 -4.63 -0.80 -8.79
CA GLU A 42 -5.63 -0.42 -9.79
C GLU A 42 -6.87 0.17 -9.11
N LYS A 43 -7.34 -0.44 -8.01
CA LYS A 43 -8.47 0.10 -7.24
C LYS A 43 -8.15 1.40 -6.51
N ALA A 44 -6.93 1.55 -6.01
CA ALA A 44 -6.48 2.83 -5.45
C ALA A 44 -6.50 3.94 -6.53
N TYR A 45 -6.05 3.66 -7.75
CA TYR A 45 -6.12 4.62 -8.86
C TYR A 45 -7.56 4.97 -9.24
N GLU A 46 -8.46 3.99 -9.34
CA GLU A 46 -9.88 4.26 -9.60
C GLU A 46 -10.51 5.19 -8.54
N ILE A 47 -10.19 4.98 -7.26
CA ILE A 47 -10.69 5.84 -6.17
C ILE A 47 -10.06 7.23 -6.27
N ARG A 48 -8.78 7.34 -6.64
CA ARG A 48 -8.11 8.63 -6.82
C ARG A 48 -8.76 9.42 -7.96
N GLU A 49 -8.99 8.81 -9.11
CA GLU A 49 -9.69 9.47 -10.23
C GLU A 49 -11.07 9.97 -9.81
N LEU A 50 -11.76 9.26 -8.92
CA LEU A 50 -13.03 9.71 -8.35
C LEU A 50 -12.87 10.93 -7.45
N LEU A 51 -11.86 10.94 -6.58
CA LEU A 51 -11.59 12.06 -5.68
C LEU A 51 -11.19 13.33 -6.44
N GLU A 52 -10.57 13.16 -7.61
CA GLU A 52 -10.19 14.26 -8.51
C GLU A 52 -11.32 14.68 -9.47
N SER A 53 -12.46 13.97 -9.46
CA SER A 53 -13.57 14.25 -10.37
C SER A 53 -14.39 15.47 -9.94
N PRO A 54 -14.96 16.24 -10.90
CA PRO A 54 -15.96 17.27 -10.60
C PRO A 54 -17.14 16.68 -9.82
N GLY A 55 -17.70 17.41 -8.84
CA GLY A 55 -18.82 16.93 -8.01
C GLY A 55 -18.40 16.21 -6.72
N ILE A 56 -17.09 16.14 -6.41
CA ILE A 56 -16.62 15.60 -5.14
C ILE A 56 -17.10 16.41 -3.93
N ASP A 57 -17.35 17.70 -4.13
CA ASP A 57 -17.88 18.65 -3.16
C ASP A 57 -19.30 18.31 -2.68
N ASP A 58 -20.08 17.58 -3.48
CA ASP A 58 -21.38 17.03 -3.07
C ASP A 58 -21.25 15.87 -2.06
N TYR A 59 -20.03 15.38 -1.81
CA TYR A 59 -19.71 14.34 -0.84
C TYR A 59 -18.74 14.88 0.21
N PRO A 60 -19.23 15.66 1.20
CA PRO A 60 -18.38 16.40 2.14
C PRO A 60 -17.34 15.53 2.86
N SER A 61 -17.65 14.27 3.13
CA SER A 61 -16.71 13.33 3.75
C SER A 61 -15.52 12.98 2.87
N LEU A 62 -15.71 12.86 1.55
CA LEU A 62 -14.63 12.54 0.61
C LEU A 62 -13.82 13.79 0.30
N ASP A 63 -14.50 14.90 0.06
CA ASP A 63 -13.90 16.22 -0.12
C ASP A 63 -13.04 16.61 1.10
N SER A 64 -13.54 16.41 2.31
CA SER A 64 -12.78 16.67 3.54
C SER A 64 -11.51 15.83 3.68
N LEU A 65 -11.51 14.57 3.20
CA LEU A 65 -10.32 13.73 3.21
C LEU A 65 -9.27 14.25 2.23
N GLU A 66 -9.70 14.67 1.04
CA GLU A 66 -8.85 15.26 0.01
C GLU A 66 -8.23 16.58 0.48
N ASP A 67 -9.04 17.44 1.08
CA ASP A 67 -8.61 18.70 1.68
C ASP A 67 -7.60 18.47 2.81
N SER A 68 -7.85 17.50 3.68
CA SER A 68 -6.93 17.14 4.76
C SER A 68 -5.59 16.66 4.22
N TRP A 69 -5.61 15.81 3.19
CA TRP A 69 -4.39 15.39 2.52
C TRP A 69 -3.62 16.59 1.94
N ARG A 70 -4.29 17.48 1.21
CA ARG A 70 -3.66 18.66 0.60
C ARG A 70 -3.01 19.58 1.63
N VAL A 71 -3.62 19.78 2.79
CA VAL A 71 -3.03 20.57 3.87
C VAL A 71 -1.80 19.88 4.45
N LEU A 72 -1.90 18.57 4.71
CA LEU A 72 -0.85 17.81 5.38
C LEU A 72 0.35 17.51 4.46
N SER A 73 0.12 17.22 3.19
CA SER A 73 1.20 17.00 2.20
C SER A 73 2.07 18.24 2.05
N ASN A 74 1.46 19.42 2.00
CA ASN A 74 2.17 20.69 1.99
C ASN A 74 2.93 20.94 3.32
N TYR A 75 2.36 20.54 4.45
CA TYR A 75 3.03 20.65 5.75
C TYR A 75 4.27 19.75 5.85
N TYR A 76 4.23 18.53 5.29
CA TYR A 76 5.39 17.62 5.28
C TYR A 76 6.56 18.15 4.45
N GLY A 77 6.27 18.98 3.46
CA GLY A 77 7.28 19.65 2.64
C GLY A 77 8.00 18.70 1.68
N GLU A 78 9.21 19.08 1.30
CA GLU A 78 9.98 18.41 0.27
C GLU A 78 11.34 17.93 0.79
N TRP A 79 11.80 16.81 0.23
CA TRP A 79 13.16 16.32 0.35
C TRP A 79 13.78 16.23 -1.05
N ASP A 80 14.92 16.89 -1.26
CA ASP A 80 15.64 16.90 -2.54
C ASP A 80 14.76 17.36 -3.73
N GLY A 81 13.94 18.39 -3.49
CA GLY A 81 13.03 18.97 -4.49
C GLY A 81 11.87 18.05 -4.90
N LYS A 82 11.58 17.02 -4.10
CA LYS A 82 10.43 16.13 -4.27
C LYS A 82 9.57 16.14 -3.01
N PRO A 83 8.25 15.96 -3.10
CA PRO A 83 7.41 15.79 -1.92
C PRO A 83 7.99 14.70 -1.01
N LEU A 84 8.14 14.99 0.29
CA LEU A 84 8.63 14.01 1.26
C LEU A 84 7.70 12.78 1.30
N ILE A 85 6.41 13.03 1.11
CA ILE A 85 5.35 12.03 1.00
C ILE A 85 4.50 12.38 -0.22
N ASP A 86 4.28 11.40 -1.09
CA ASP A 86 3.55 11.57 -2.34
C ASP A 86 2.47 10.49 -2.52
N ARG A 87 1.46 10.82 -3.31
CA ARG A 87 0.43 9.89 -3.79
C ARG A 87 1.02 8.98 -4.85
N VAL A 88 1.63 7.90 -4.37
CA VAL A 88 2.00 6.74 -5.18
C VAL A 88 2.95 7.10 -6.34
N GLU A 89 4.16 7.51 -6.01
CA GLU A 89 5.35 7.07 -6.76
C GLU A 89 6.23 6.20 -5.85
N ILE A 90 5.71 5.04 -5.45
CA ILE A 90 6.54 3.94 -4.96
C ILE A 90 6.30 2.69 -5.81
N PRO A 91 6.55 2.71 -7.14
CA PRO A 91 6.56 1.46 -7.89
C PRO A 91 7.69 0.53 -7.44
N ASP A 92 8.68 1.03 -6.68
CA ASP A 92 9.98 0.34 -6.61
C ASP A 92 10.76 0.43 -5.28
N ARG A 93 10.23 1.04 -4.20
CA ARG A 93 11.07 1.28 -2.99
C ARG A 93 10.59 0.80 -1.62
N THR A 94 9.31 0.61 -1.34
CA THR A 94 8.94 0.23 0.06
C THR A 94 7.60 -0.50 0.26
N ALA A 95 6.59 -0.33 -0.60
CA ALA A 95 5.27 -0.95 -0.41
C ALA A 95 4.64 -1.36 -1.76
N GLY A 96 4.47 -2.66 -2.00
CA GLY A 96 3.97 -3.19 -3.28
C GLY A 96 2.44 -3.20 -3.38
N SER A 97 1.72 -3.01 -2.27
CA SER A 97 0.26 -3.05 -2.19
C SER A 97 -0.31 -1.89 -1.36
N PRO A 98 -1.59 -1.51 -1.53
CA PRO A 98 -2.16 -0.38 -0.81
C PRO A 98 -2.18 -0.56 0.71
N ILE A 99 -2.31 -1.80 1.22
CA ILE A 99 -2.15 -2.09 2.67
C ILE A 99 -0.73 -1.84 3.16
N GLU A 100 0.31 -2.15 2.37
CA GLU A 100 1.69 -1.84 2.73
C GLU A 100 1.92 -0.33 2.67
N ASN A 101 1.28 0.37 1.73
CA ASN A 101 1.35 1.82 1.63
C ASN A 101 0.69 2.47 2.86
N PHE A 102 -0.49 1.98 3.26
CA PHE A 102 -1.15 2.38 4.50
C PHE A 102 -0.24 2.19 5.71
N GLN A 103 0.37 0.99 5.86
CA GLN A 103 1.29 0.69 6.95
C GLN A 103 2.48 1.64 6.97
N PHE A 104 3.13 1.85 5.81
CA PHE A 104 4.27 2.74 5.69
C PHE A 104 3.96 4.16 6.19
N HIS A 105 2.83 4.73 5.78
CA HIS A 105 2.43 6.06 6.21
C HIS A 105 2.22 6.11 7.72
N VAL A 106 1.42 5.19 8.27
CA VAL A 106 1.11 5.16 9.70
C VAL A 106 2.36 4.93 10.55
N GLU A 107 3.21 3.97 10.19
CA GLU A 107 4.45 3.66 10.91
C GLU A 107 5.45 4.82 10.87
N SER A 108 5.46 5.58 9.78
CA SER A 108 6.33 6.75 9.61
C SER A 108 5.75 8.04 10.21
N GLY A 109 4.54 7.99 10.80
CA GLY A 109 3.86 9.15 11.39
C GLY A 109 3.19 10.09 10.38
N PHE A 110 2.98 9.62 9.15
CA PHE A 110 2.31 10.36 8.09
C PHE A 110 0.85 9.96 7.95
N TYR A 111 0.04 10.93 7.55
CA TYR A 111 -1.34 10.70 7.12
C TYR A 111 -1.34 9.91 5.82
N PRO A 112 -2.06 8.79 5.68
CA PRO A 112 -2.13 8.03 4.42
C PRO A 112 -2.93 8.78 3.33
N PRO A 113 -2.70 8.50 2.03
CA PRO A 113 -3.50 9.08 0.97
C PRO A 113 -4.99 8.69 1.09
N PRO A 114 -5.94 9.59 0.77
CA PRO A 114 -7.37 9.33 0.89
C PRO A 114 -7.84 8.07 0.18
N GLU A 115 -7.34 7.82 -1.05
CA GLU A 115 -7.69 6.63 -1.83
C GLU A 115 -7.30 5.32 -1.12
N ILE A 116 -6.17 5.33 -0.41
CA ILE A 116 -5.67 4.19 0.36
C ILE A 116 -6.55 3.99 1.60
N MET A 117 -6.88 5.07 2.32
CA MET A 117 -7.75 5.00 3.49
C MET A 117 -9.13 4.45 3.14
N ILE A 118 -9.73 4.94 2.06
CA ILE A 118 -11.04 4.50 1.57
C ILE A 118 -10.97 3.03 1.17
N LEU A 119 -9.93 2.61 0.44
CA LEU A 119 -9.78 1.22 0.01
C LEU A 119 -9.68 0.24 1.20
N ILE A 120 -8.85 0.55 2.19
CA ILE A 120 -8.71 -0.28 3.40
C ILE A 120 -10.02 -0.32 4.18
N GLN A 121 -10.70 0.83 4.29
CA GLN A 121 -12.00 0.94 4.95
C GLN A 121 -13.06 0.07 4.25
N ARG A 122 -13.07 0.02 2.91
CA ARG A 122 -13.96 -0.86 2.13
C ARG A 122 -13.68 -2.34 2.35
N CYS A 123 -12.42 -2.74 2.42
CA CYS A 123 -12.08 -4.13 2.75
C CYS A 123 -12.66 -4.55 4.11
N PHE A 124 -12.62 -3.67 5.13
CA PHE A 124 -13.28 -3.92 6.40
C PHE A 124 -14.81 -3.94 6.31
N GLN A 125 -15.41 -3.00 5.57
CA GLN A 125 -16.87 -3.00 5.37
C GLN A 125 -17.35 -4.30 4.72
N LYS A 126 -16.66 -4.77 3.67
CA LYS A 126 -16.94 -6.05 3.01
C LYS A 126 -16.85 -7.21 4.01
N TYR A 127 -15.78 -7.28 4.80
CA TYR A 127 -15.63 -8.33 5.81
C TYR A 127 -16.80 -8.33 6.82
N LEU A 128 -17.17 -7.15 7.33
CA LEU A 128 -18.24 -7.00 8.32
C LEU A 128 -19.63 -7.30 7.73
N ALA A 129 -19.91 -6.84 6.50
CA ALA A 129 -21.18 -7.06 5.81
C ALA A 129 -21.44 -8.55 5.54
N MET A 130 -20.38 -9.33 5.33
CA MET A 130 -20.48 -10.78 5.12
C MET A 130 -20.68 -11.58 6.40
N GLY A 131 -20.76 -10.95 7.58
CA GLY A 131 -21.21 -11.62 8.82
C GLY A 131 -20.36 -12.82 9.27
N GLY A 132 -19.12 -12.97 8.77
CA GLY A 132 -18.25 -14.11 9.04
C GLY A 132 -18.21 -15.18 7.95
N ASP A 133 -18.93 -15.00 6.84
CA ASP A 133 -18.94 -15.96 5.72
C ASP A 133 -17.61 -16.00 4.94
N ILE A 134 -16.84 -14.91 4.98
CA ILE A 134 -15.52 -14.81 4.36
C ILE A 134 -14.44 -14.50 5.40
N SER A 135 -13.21 -14.90 5.08
CA SER A 135 -12.04 -14.54 5.90
C SER A 135 -11.62 -13.08 5.68
N LEU A 136 -10.83 -12.52 6.60
CA LEU A 136 -10.24 -11.18 6.41
C LEU A 136 -9.30 -11.15 5.20
N ASP A 137 -8.52 -12.21 4.98
CA ASP A 137 -7.69 -12.36 3.77
C ASP A 137 -8.53 -12.31 2.49
N GLU A 138 -9.71 -12.93 2.49
CA GLU A 138 -10.61 -12.93 1.33
C GLU A 138 -11.27 -11.57 1.11
N ALA A 139 -11.60 -10.86 2.20
CA ALA A 139 -12.08 -9.50 2.12
C ALA A 139 -11.03 -8.56 1.49
N PHE A 140 -9.77 -8.67 1.92
CA PHE A 140 -8.68 -7.81 1.45
C PHE A 140 -8.10 -8.23 0.09
N PHE A 141 -7.96 -9.52 -0.18
CA PHE A 141 -7.19 -10.01 -1.34
C PHE A 141 -8.03 -10.80 -2.35
N GLY A 142 -9.34 -10.97 -2.10
CA GLY A 142 -10.27 -11.66 -2.99
C GLY A 142 -10.16 -13.18 -2.99
N GLU A 143 -9.25 -13.75 -2.20
CA GLU A 143 -8.98 -15.19 -2.17
C GLU A 143 -9.15 -15.74 -0.74
N PRO A 144 -9.78 -16.92 -0.57
CA PRO A 144 -9.87 -17.58 0.72
C PRO A 144 -8.49 -17.80 1.35
N TYR A 145 -8.42 -17.63 2.67
CA TYR A 145 -7.18 -17.84 3.41
C TYR A 145 -6.54 -19.20 3.12
N LYS A 146 -5.27 -19.16 2.69
CA LYS A 146 -4.41 -20.32 2.52
C LYS A 146 -3.04 -19.96 3.08
N LYS A 147 -2.60 -20.63 4.16
CA LYS A 147 -1.38 -20.28 4.92
C LYS A 147 -0.22 -19.85 4.04
N ARG A 148 0.21 -20.69 3.08
CA ARG A 148 1.41 -20.44 2.25
C ARG A 148 1.26 -19.32 1.22
N THR A 149 0.04 -18.92 0.89
CA THR A 149 -0.23 -17.83 -0.08
C THR A 149 -0.83 -16.59 0.57
N SER A 150 -1.15 -16.65 1.87
CA SER A 150 -1.62 -15.50 2.64
C SER A 150 -0.61 -14.36 2.59
N PHE A 151 -1.11 -13.14 2.57
CA PHE A 151 -0.27 -11.93 2.60
C PHE A 151 0.63 -11.93 3.84
N ALA A 152 0.07 -12.23 5.01
CA ALA A 152 0.81 -12.30 6.27
C ALA A 152 1.99 -13.28 6.23
N TYR A 153 1.79 -14.49 5.67
CA TYR A 153 2.87 -15.47 5.54
C TYR A 153 3.97 -14.98 4.60
N ARG A 154 3.62 -14.44 3.42
CA ARG A 154 4.61 -13.90 2.47
C ARG A 154 5.40 -12.76 3.10
N ARG A 155 4.71 -11.82 3.76
CA ARG A 155 5.32 -10.66 4.43
C ARG A 155 6.27 -11.08 5.54
N HIS A 156 5.89 -12.06 6.35
CA HIS A 156 6.78 -12.62 7.39
C HIS A 156 8.05 -13.25 6.79
N GLN A 157 7.93 -14.00 5.68
CA GLN A 157 9.10 -14.58 5.00
C GLN A 157 10.03 -13.50 4.43
N ILE A 158 9.49 -12.41 3.86
CA ILE A 158 10.30 -11.29 3.34
C ILE A 158 11.05 -10.61 4.48
N TRP A 159 10.36 -10.23 5.56
CA TRP A 159 10.97 -9.56 6.71
C TRP A 159 12.08 -10.38 7.36
N ARG A 160 11.86 -11.70 7.49
CA ARG A 160 12.86 -12.65 7.99
C ARG A 160 14.20 -12.53 7.28
N TYR A 161 14.18 -12.51 5.95
CA TYR A 161 15.40 -12.46 5.15
C TYR A 161 15.93 -11.04 4.96
N ALA A 162 15.07 -10.03 4.92
CA ALA A 162 15.47 -8.64 4.81
C ALA A 162 16.23 -8.16 6.06
N ALA A 163 15.77 -8.51 7.26
CA ALA A 163 16.46 -8.19 8.51
C ALA A 163 17.85 -8.84 8.57
N PHE A 164 17.93 -10.12 8.24
CA PHE A 164 19.22 -10.82 8.14
C PHE A 164 20.12 -10.24 7.04
N HIS A 165 19.56 -9.85 5.88
CA HIS A 165 20.33 -9.23 4.80
C HIS A 165 20.94 -7.90 5.23
N ASN A 166 20.17 -7.05 5.92
CA ASN A 166 20.69 -5.78 6.46
C ASN A 166 21.82 -6.03 7.47
N LEU A 167 21.68 -7.01 8.36
CA LEU A 167 22.74 -7.42 9.28
C LEU A 167 23.99 -7.89 8.52
N GLU A 168 23.81 -8.74 7.52
CA GLU A 168 24.88 -9.26 6.66
C GLU A 168 25.60 -8.12 5.94
N VAL A 169 24.86 -7.21 5.28
CA VAL A 169 25.40 -6.04 4.59
C VAL A 169 26.13 -5.11 5.55
N VAL A 170 25.54 -4.77 6.70
CA VAL A 170 26.19 -3.86 7.67
C VAL A 170 27.48 -4.46 8.24
N LEU A 171 27.49 -5.76 8.56
CA LEU A 171 28.66 -6.42 9.13
C LEU A 171 29.71 -6.82 8.10
N HIS A 172 29.31 -7.08 6.85
CA HIS A 172 30.22 -7.50 5.78
C HIS A 172 30.67 -6.36 4.86
N GLN A 173 29.86 -5.31 4.69
CA GLN A 173 30.11 -4.16 3.81
C GLN A 173 30.29 -2.85 4.59
N GLY A 174 29.79 -2.75 5.83
CA GLY A 174 29.90 -1.57 6.70
C GLY A 174 31.10 -1.58 7.67
N HIS A 175 31.53 -0.38 8.06
CA HIS A 175 32.75 0.02 8.77
C HIS A 175 33.13 -0.65 10.12
N LEU A 176 32.52 -1.75 10.55
CA LEU A 176 32.80 -2.39 11.85
C LEU A 176 34.05 -3.30 11.87
N GLN A 177 34.80 -3.38 10.76
CA GLN A 177 36.16 -3.93 10.76
C GLN A 177 37.14 -3.15 11.66
N GLN A 178 36.73 -1.99 12.19
CA GLN A 178 37.51 -1.21 13.17
C GLN A 178 37.75 -1.93 14.51
N THR A 179 37.06 -3.05 14.78
CA THR A 179 37.19 -3.80 16.04
C THR A 179 38.33 -4.83 16.04
N GLY A 180 39.02 -5.05 14.91
CA GLY A 180 40.09 -6.05 14.80
C GLY A 180 39.61 -7.50 14.92
N GLN A 181 38.29 -7.74 14.99
CA GLN A 181 37.73 -9.08 15.02
C GLN A 181 37.64 -9.67 13.60
N PRO A 182 37.88 -10.99 13.46
CA PRO A 182 37.75 -11.67 12.17
C PRO A 182 36.30 -11.58 11.68
N LYS A 183 36.14 -11.39 10.37
CA LYS A 183 34.84 -11.41 9.70
C LYS A 183 34.16 -12.76 9.96
N LYS A 184 32.97 -12.75 10.57
CA LYS A 184 32.17 -13.95 10.79
C LYS A 184 31.79 -14.59 9.45
N SER A 185 31.70 -15.92 9.40
CA SER A 185 31.13 -16.59 8.24
C SER A 185 29.63 -16.32 8.15
N LEU A 186 29.03 -16.57 6.99
CA LEU A 186 27.58 -16.41 6.80
C LEU A 186 26.80 -17.38 7.72
N GLU A 187 27.34 -18.56 7.97
CA GLU A 187 26.81 -19.57 8.89
C GLU A 187 26.84 -19.08 10.33
N GLN A 188 27.96 -18.51 10.77
CA GLN A 188 28.08 -17.92 12.11
C GLN A 188 27.12 -16.75 12.31
N LEU A 189 26.97 -15.89 11.29
CA LEU A 189 25.99 -14.80 11.33
C LEU A 189 24.56 -15.31 11.41
N ALA A 190 24.23 -16.37 10.66
CA ALA A 190 22.90 -16.97 10.70
C ALA A 190 22.63 -17.61 12.07
N GLU A 191 23.59 -18.31 12.64
CA GLU A 191 23.49 -18.89 13.98
C GLU A 191 23.30 -17.82 15.05
N ASP A 192 24.08 -16.73 15.01
CA ASP A 192 23.92 -15.57 15.89
C ASP A 192 22.56 -14.92 15.74
N TYR A 193 22.12 -14.70 14.49
CA TYR A 193 20.82 -14.09 14.19
C TYR A 193 19.69 -14.94 14.75
N LEU A 194 19.69 -16.25 14.48
CA LEU A 194 18.68 -17.21 14.92
C LEU A 194 18.65 -17.37 16.44
N SER A 195 19.80 -17.19 17.10
CA SER A 195 19.93 -17.21 18.56
C SER A 195 19.61 -15.88 19.24
N SER A 196 19.46 -14.81 18.47
CA SER A 196 19.20 -13.46 18.99
C SER A 196 17.71 -13.19 19.18
N LEU A 197 17.37 -12.14 19.94
CA LEU A 197 16.01 -11.64 20.05
C LEU A 197 15.41 -11.19 18.70
N PHE A 198 16.24 -10.98 17.68
CA PHE A 198 15.79 -10.59 16.35
C PHE A 198 15.25 -11.77 15.52
N SER A 199 15.44 -13.02 15.96
CA SER A 199 14.93 -14.20 15.25
C SER A 199 13.42 -14.40 15.40
N GLY A 200 12.80 -13.83 16.44
CA GLY A 200 11.37 -14.02 16.71
C GLY A 200 11.01 -15.52 16.79
N ASP A 201 10.07 -15.96 15.95
CA ASP A 201 9.61 -17.35 15.87
C ASP A 201 10.63 -18.31 15.20
N ASP A 202 11.77 -17.81 14.72
CA ASP A 202 12.79 -18.60 14.02
C ASP A 202 13.81 -19.27 14.96
N ALA A 203 13.67 -19.10 16.27
CA ALA A 203 14.58 -19.60 17.32
C ALA A 203 14.75 -21.14 17.40
N GLY A 204 14.23 -21.89 16.42
CA GLY A 204 14.40 -23.34 16.30
C GLY A 204 14.61 -23.82 14.87
N ILE A 205 14.82 -22.91 13.91
CA ILE A 205 15.13 -23.27 12.52
C ILE A 205 16.61 -23.64 12.43
N ASP A 206 16.89 -24.78 11.82
CA ASP A 206 18.25 -25.20 11.49
C ASP A 206 18.93 -24.20 10.52
N VAL A 207 20.20 -23.86 10.79
CA VAL A 207 20.98 -22.86 10.06
C VAL A 207 21.01 -23.14 8.55
N ASP A 208 21.21 -24.39 8.14
CA ASP A 208 21.25 -24.76 6.73
C ASP A 208 19.90 -24.58 6.04
N THR A 209 18.82 -24.88 6.76
CA THR A 209 17.44 -24.67 6.30
C THR A 209 17.16 -23.18 6.11
N PHE A 210 17.55 -22.34 7.07
CA PHE A 210 17.43 -20.89 6.98
C PHE A 210 18.23 -20.32 5.80
N LEU A 211 19.51 -20.69 5.68
CA LEU A 211 20.40 -20.18 4.62
C LEU A 211 19.95 -20.59 3.22
N ARG A 212 19.35 -21.77 3.05
CA ARG A 212 18.74 -22.17 1.76
C ARG A 212 17.58 -21.27 1.38
N GLY A 213 16.73 -20.89 2.35
CA GLY A 213 15.66 -19.92 2.14
C GLY A 213 16.20 -18.53 1.80
N TYR A 214 17.20 -18.06 2.56
CA TYR A 214 17.84 -16.77 2.36
C TYR A 214 18.47 -16.63 0.96
N ARG A 215 19.22 -17.64 0.50
CA ARG A 215 19.84 -17.63 -0.83
C ARG A 215 18.81 -17.56 -1.96
N ARG A 216 17.67 -18.25 -1.80
CA ARG A 216 16.54 -18.17 -2.73
C ARG A 216 15.96 -16.76 -2.76
N TRP A 217 15.70 -16.20 -1.59
CA TRP A 217 15.19 -14.84 -1.44
C TRP A 217 16.12 -13.80 -2.09
N LYS A 218 17.44 -13.85 -1.84
CA LYS A 218 18.42 -12.94 -2.47
C LYS A 218 18.35 -12.97 -4.00
N ARG A 219 18.28 -14.17 -4.58
CA ARG A 219 18.18 -14.34 -6.04
C ARG A 219 16.89 -13.75 -6.58
N ASP A 220 15.77 -13.99 -5.91
CA ASP A 220 14.46 -13.52 -6.35
C ASP A 220 14.33 -11.98 -6.22
N HIS A 221 15.19 -11.32 -5.43
CA HIS A 221 15.21 -9.85 -5.23
C HIS A 221 16.44 -9.17 -5.87
N GLY A 222 17.22 -9.86 -6.71
CA GLY A 222 18.34 -9.26 -7.44
C GLY A 222 19.57 -8.90 -6.61
N PHE A 223 19.68 -9.38 -5.35
CA PHE A 223 20.84 -9.15 -4.48
C PHE A 223 22.01 -10.12 -4.75
N THR A 224 22.04 -10.76 -5.92
CA THR A 224 23.13 -11.66 -6.32
C THR A 224 24.38 -10.86 -6.66
N THR A 225 25.45 -11.10 -5.91
CA THR A 225 26.84 -10.92 -6.36
C THR A 225 27.25 -12.07 -7.25
#